data_AF-A0A835NWC0-F1
#
_entry.id   AF-A0A835NWC0-F1
#
_cell.length_a   1.000
_cell.length_b   1.000
_cell.length_c   1.000
_cell.angle_alpha   90.00
_cell.angle_beta   90.00
_cell.angle_gamma   90.00
#
_symmetry.space_group_name_H-M   'P 1'
#
loop_
_entity.id
_entity.type
_entity.pdbx_description
1 polymer ?
#
loop_
_entity_poly.entity_id
_entity_poly.type
_entity_poly.pdbx_seq_one_letter_code
_entity_poly.pdbx_strand_id
1 'polypeptide(L)'
;MVVVEEEGTGPRRADHTARSREFEGEEEYLEILGITREQSGKYECKAANEVASADVKQVRVTVNYPPTITESKSNEAATGRQALLRCEASAVPTPDFEWYRDDTRINSANGLEIKSTGSQSLLMVANVTEEHYGNYTCVAANKLGVTNASLYLYKNKLTVEQHPTGECKQLKNLPNKLASPLVIVPSEQPLYSLTHDEVLPRMQM
;
A
#
# COMPACT_ATOMS: atom_id res chain seq x y z
N MET A 1 -7.78 26.75 -37.17
CA MET A 1 -7.84 25.30 -36.88
C MET A 1 -7.71 25.10 -35.39
N VAL A 2 -8.65 24.40 -34.77
CA VAL A 2 -8.58 24.04 -33.35
C VAL A 2 -8.20 22.57 -33.24
N VAL A 3 -7.22 22.25 -32.39
CA VAL A 3 -6.80 20.86 -32.11
C VAL A 3 -6.94 20.61 -30.62
N VAL A 4 -7.65 19.55 -30.24
CA VAL A 4 -7.69 19.07 -28.85
C VAL A 4 -6.93 17.77 -28.73
N GLU A 5 -5.90 17.73 -27.88
CA GLU A 5 -5.02 16.57 -27.68
C GLU A 5 -5.09 16.06 -26.23
N GLU A 6 -5.04 14.73 -26.07
CA GLU A 6 -4.84 14.05 -24.79
C GLU A 6 -3.35 13.72 -24.61
N GLU A 7 -2.69 14.26 -23.59
CA GLU A 7 -1.35 13.82 -23.21
C GLU A 7 -1.45 12.50 -22.42
N GLY A 8 -1.06 11.38 -23.04
CA GLY A 8 -1.05 10.07 -22.39
C GLY A 8 -0.09 10.05 -21.18
N THR A 9 -0.61 9.74 -19.99
CA THR A 9 0.17 9.74 -18.72
C THR A 9 0.54 8.34 -18.22
N GLY A 10 0.52 7.31 -19.09
CA GLY A 10 0.90 5.93 -18.74
C GLY A 10 2.42 5.65 -18.79
N PRO A 11 2.92 4.61 -18.09
CA PRO A 11 4.30 4.16 -18.26
C PRO A 11 4.48 3.63 -19.68
N ARG A 12 5.46 4.20 -20.39
CA ARG A 12 5.79 3.98 -21.80
C ARG A 12 5.51 2.54 -22.29
N ARG A 13 4.32 2.30 -22.83
CA ARG A 13 4.10 1.36 -23.91
C ARG A 13 4.00 2.17 -25.19
N ALA A 14 4.76 1.75 -26.19
CA ALA A 14 4.85 2.36 -27.50
C ALA A 14 3.55 2.12 -28.29
N ASP A 15 2.46 2.79 -27.90
CA ASP A 15 1.25 2.97 -28.71
C ASP A 15 0.34 4.06 -28.11
N HIS A 16 0.91 5.19 -27.67
CA HIS A 16 0.10 6.35 -27.29
C HIS A 16 -0.15 7.18 -28.55
N THR A 17 -1.11 6.78 -29.37
CA THR A 17 -1.66 7.65 -30.40
C THR A 17 -2.42 8.77 -29.66
N ALA A 18 -1.84 9.97 -29.62
CA ALA A 18 -2.58 11.16 -29.17
C ALA A 18 -3.85 11.25 -30.02
N ARG A 19 -5.02 11.12 -29.39
CA ARG A 19 -6.30 11.27 -30.11
C ARG A 19 -6.53 12.76 -30.31
N SER A 20 -6.04 13.29 -31.42
CA SER A 20 -6.31 14.66 -31.83
C SER A 20 -7.61 14.72 -32.63
N ARG A 21 -8.36 15.81 -32.48
CA ARG A 21 -9.49 16.13 -33.36
C ARG A 21 -9.31 17.56 -33.85
N GLU A 22 -9.34 17.72 -35.18
CA GLU A 22 -9.25 19.01 -35.85
C GLU A 22 -10.64 19.56 -36.11
N PHE A 23 -10.80 20.87 -35.90
CA PHE A 23 -12.07 21.56 -36.08
C PHE A 23 -11.90 22.86 -36.90
N GLU A 24 -12.95 23.20 -37.66
CA GLU A 24 -13.08 24.40 -38.50
C GLU A 24 -14.30 25.24 -38.04
N GLY A 25 -14.12 26.05 -36.99
CA GLY A 25 -15.19 26.89 -36.43
C GLY A 25 -14.71 27.86 -35.36
N GLU A 26 -15.53 28.87 -35.04
CA GLU A 26 -15.26 29.87 -33.98
C GLU A 26 -15.62 29.37 -32.57
N GLU A 27 -16.54 28.40 -32.46
CA GLU A 27 -16.93 27.74 -31.21
C GLU A 27 -16.91 26.22 -31.42
N GLU A 28 -15.96 25.54 -30.78
CA GLU A 28 -15.74 24.10 -30.95
C GLU A 28 -15.58 23.40 -29.61
N TYR A 29 -16.04 22.17 -29.52
CA TYR A 29 -16.04 21.39 -28.28
C TYR A 29 -15.53 19.97 -28.49
N LEU A 30 -14.80 19.47 -27.49
CA LEU A 30 -14.44 18.05 -27.41
C LEU A 30 -15.50 17.30 -26.61
N GLU A 31 -16.21 16.39 -27.27
CA GLU A 31 -17.09 15.43 -26.62
C GLU A 31 -16.39 14.09 -26.43
N ILE A 32 -16.31 13.62 -25.17
CA ILE A 32 -15.75 12.33 -24.79
C ILE A 32 -16.90 11.41 -24.39
N LEU A 33 -17.22 10.46 -25.27
CA LEU A 33 -18.25 9.44 -25.02
C LEU A 33 -17.63 8.19 -24.38
N GLY A 34 -18.39 7.55 -23.50
CA GLY A 34 -17.99 6.28 -22.87
C GLY A 34 -16.78 6.44 -21.95
N ILE A 35 -16.92 7.29 -20.92
CA ILE A 35 -15.80 7.65 -20.04
C ILE A 35 -15.20 6.42 -19.34
N THR A 36 -13.89 6.20 -19.51
CA THR A 36 -13.11 5.19 -18.77
C THR A 36 -12.07 5.85 -17.86
N ARG A 37 -11.46 5.08 -16.94
CA ARG A 37 -10.50 5.62 -15.95
C ARG A 37 -9.25 6.19 -16.63
N GLU A 38 -8.89 5.60 -17.78
CA GLU A 38 -7.70 5.91 -18.58
C GLU A 38 -7.77 7.30 -19.24
N GLN A 39 -8.98 7.86 -19.41
CA GLN A 39 -9.21 9.20 -19.94
C GLN A 39 -9.04 10.30 -18.87
N SER A 40 -8.53 9.96 -17.69
CA SER A 40 -8.05 10.99 -16.76
C SER A 40 -6.72 11.52 -17.26
N GLY A 41 -6.61 12.84 -17.40
CA GLY A 41 -5.41 13.39 -18.00
C GLY A 41 -5.45 14.90 -18.14
N LYS A 42 -4.43 15.40 -18.83
CA LYS A 42 -4.33 16.79 -19.22
C LYS A 42 -4.79 16.89 -20.67
N TYR A 43 -5.80 17.73 -20.87
CA TYR A 43 -6.37 18.03 -22.17
C TYR A 43 -5.92 19.43 -22.56
N GLU A 44 -5.52 19.58 -23.81
CA GLU A 44 -5.06 20.87 -24.33
C GLU A 44 -5.91 21.28 -25.53
N CYS A 45 -6.40 22.51 -25.51
CA CYS A 45 -7.04 23.16 -26.64
C CYS A 45 -6.03 24.13 -27.25
N LYS A 46 -5.64 23.85 -28.50
CA LYS A 46 -4.77 24.70 -29.31
C LYS A 46 -5.59 25.37 -30.42
N ALA A 47 -5.58 26.70 -30.50
CA ALA A 47 -6.20 27.47 -31.57
C ALA A 47 -5.12 28.19 -32.38
N ALA A 48 -4.95 27.81 -33.65
CA ALA A 48 -3.94 28.36 -34.54
C ALA A 48 -4.55 28.97 -35.81
N ASN A 49 -4.00 30.12 -36.21
CA ASN A 49 -4.22 30.77 -37.51
C ASN A 49 -2.85 31.05 -38.16
N GLU A 50 -2.79 31.20 -39.49
CA GLU A 50 -1.51 31.33 -40.24
C GLU A 50 -0.68 32.58 -39.91
N VAL A 51 -1.24 33.53 -39.15
CA VAL A 51 -0.66 34.86 -38.90
C VAL A 51 0.06 34.94 -37.55
N ALA A 52 -0.31 34.11 -36.57
CA ALA A 52 0.18 34.22 -35.20
C ALA A 52 0.50 32.85 -34.59
N SER A 53 1.29 32.85 -33.51
CA SER A 53 1.49 31.66 -32.69
C SER A 53 0.15 31.18 -32.13
N ALA A 54 -0.05 29.86 -32.08
CA ALA A 54 -1.27 29.27 -31.53
C ALA A 54 -1.52 29.73 -30.09
N ASP A 55 -2.78 30.08 -29.77
CA ASP A 55 -3.20 30.19 -28.37
C ASP A 55 -3.44 28.78 -27.83
N VAL A 56 -2.98 28.53 -26.61
CA VAL A 56 -3.00 27.21 -26.00
C VAL A 56 -3.56 27.31 -24.59
N LYS A 57 -4.58 26.48 -24.31
CA LYS A 57 -5.22 26.39 -23.00
C LYS A 57 -5.26 24.94 -22.55
N GLN A 58 -4.94 24.71 -21.28
CA GLN A 58 -4.83 23.37 -20.70
C GLN A 58 -5.85 23.19 -19.58
N VAL A 59 -6.50 22.03 -19.54
CA VAL A 59 -7.43 21.62 -18.49
C VAL A 59 -7.06 20.23 -18.00
N ARG A 60 -7.18 20.00 -16.68
CA ARG A 60 -6.99 18.67 -16.10
C ARG A 60 -8.35 18.03 -15.86
N VAL A 61 -8.60 16.90 -16.52
CA VAL A 61 -9.80 16.09 -16.34
C VAL A 61 -9.45 14.92 -15.42
N THR A 62 -10.28 14.67 -14.41
CA THR A 62 -10.12 13.56 -13.47
C THR A 62 -11.39 12.73 -13.47
N VAL A 63 -11.27 11.45 -13.81
CA VAL A 63 -12.38 10.50 -13.77
C VAL A 63 -12.45 9.89 -12.38
N ASN A 64 -13.48 10.26 -11.63
CA ASN A 64 -13.73 9.70 -10.31
C ASN A 64 -14.42 8.33 -10.43
N TYR A 65 -14.06 7.39 -9.56
CA TYR A 65 -14.65 6.06 -9.50
C TYR A 65 -14.71 5.52 -8.06
N PRO A 66 -15.67 4.63 -7.76
CA PRO A 66 -15.78 4.04 -6.42
C PRO A 66 -14.61 3.12 -6.11
N PRO A 67 -14.34 2.83 -4.83
CA PRO A 67 -13.20 2.01 -4.46
C PRO A 67 -13.35 0.57 -4.96
N THR A 68 -12.23 -0.03 -5.37
CA THR A 68 -12.12 -1.45 -5.72
C THR A 68 -10.92 -2.02 -4.98
N ILE A 69 -11.10 -3.08 -4.19
CA ILE A 69 -9.98 -3.74 -3.52
C ILE A 69 -9.06 -4.35 -4.58
N THR A 70 -7.80 -3.94 -4.59
CA THR A 70 -6.77 -4.45 -5.52
C THR A 70 -5.92 -5.53 -4.87
N GLU A 71 -5.72 -5.47 -3.55
CA GLU A 71 -5.00 -6.50 -2.80
C GLU A 71 -5.57 -6.63 -1.38
N SER A 72 -5.63 -7.86 -0.88
CA SER A 72 -5.95 -8.17 0.52
C SER A 72 -5.08 -9.32 0.99
N LYS A 73 -4.18 -9.07 1.94
CA LYS A 73 -3.17 -10.04 2.39
C LYS A 73 -3.42 -10.49 3.81
N SER A 74 -3.83 -11.76 3.93
CA SER A 74 -3.92 -12.50 5.20
C SER A 74 -2.53 -12.79 5.77
N ASN A 75 -2.45 -13.15 7.05
CA ASN A 75 -1.17 -13.43 7.71
C ASN A 75 -1.28 -14.59 8.71
N GLU A 76 -0.15 -15.16 9.11
CA GLU A 76 -0.04 -16.23 10.10
C GLU A 76 0.98 -15.82 11.16
N ALA A 77 0.61 -15.90 12.44
CA ALA A 77 1.48 -15.49 13.55
C ALA A 77 1.31 -16.40 14.77
N ALA A 78 2.40 -16.60 15.52
CA ALA A 78 2.36 -17.30 16.81
C ALA A 78 1.90 -16.36 17.93
N THR A 79 1.31 -16.91 18.99
CA THR A 79 0.96 -16.17 20.21
C THR A 79 2.20 -15.46 20.77
N GLY A 80 2.06 -14.23 21.24
CA GLY A 80 3.19 -13.42 21.73
C GLY A 80 3.93 -12.64 20.64
N ARG A 81 3.64 -12.88 19.35
CA ARG A 81 4.30 -12.21 18.22
C ARG A 81 3.43 -11.12 17.63
N GLN A 82 4.05 -10.28 16.82
CA GLN A 82 3.37 -9.26 16.04
C GLN A 82 2.78 -9.87 14.77
N ALA A 83 1.61 -9.39 14.36
CA ALA A 83 0.99 -9.71 13.07
C ALA A 83 0.62 -8.43 12.30
N LEU A 84 0.56 -8.54 10.98
CA LEU A 84 0.19 -7.45 10.08
C LEU A 84 -0.77 -7.95 9.00
N LEU A 85 -1.97 -7.36 8.93
CA LEU A 85 -2.90 -7.54 7.83
C LEU A 85 -2.84 -6.32 6.91
N ARG A 86 -2.92 -6.54 5.60
CA ARG A 86 -2.80 -5.47 4.59
C ARG A 86 -3.99 -5.48 3.64
N CYS A 87 -4.49 -4.29 3.35
CA CYS A 87 -5.57 -4.05 2.40
C CYS A 87 -5.21 -2.88 1.49
N GLU A 88 -5.42 -3.03 0.19
CA GLU A 88 -5.18 -1.99 -0.82
C GLU A 88 -6.40 -1.80 -1.70
N ALA A 89 -6.74 -0.56 -2.02
CA ALA A 89 -7.89 -0.20 -2.84
C ALA A 89 -7.56 0.90 -3.84
N SER A 90 -7.95 0.70 -5.09
CA SER A 90 -7.92 1.72 -6.13
C SER A 90 -9.23 2.52 -6.08
N ALA A 91 -9.13 3.84 -5.92
CA ALA A 91 -10.27 4.75 -5.92
C ALA A 91 -9.85 6.18 -6.30
N VAL A 92 -10.74 6.94 -6.91
CA VAL A 92 -10.60 8.40 -7.04
C VAL A 92 -11.94 9.06 -6.71
N PRO A 93 -12.03 9.94 -5.69
CA PRO A 93 -10.97 10.33 -4.75
C PRO A 93 -10.41 9.18 -3.91
N THR A 94 -9.23 9.40 -3.31
CA THR A 94 -8.56 8.45 -2.40
C THR A 94 -9.55 7.89 -1.37
N PRO A 95 -9.53 6.58 -1.11
CA PRO A 95 -10.48 5.98 -0.19
C PRO A 95 -10.06 6.15 1.27
N ASP A 96 -11.04 6.25 2.16
CA ASP A 96 -10.88 6.04 3.59
C ASP A 96 -11.02 4.55 3.91
N PHE A 97 -10.31 4.09 4.94
CA PHE A 97 -10.29 2.69 5.33
C PHE A 97 -10.77 2.49 6.76
N GLU A 98 -11.53 1.42 6.95
CA GLU A 98 -11.97 0.94 8.25
C GLU A 98 -11.74 -0.57 8.37
N TRP A 99 -11.50 -1.03 9.59
CA TRP A 99 -11.33 -2.45 9.88
C TRP A 99 -12.40 -2.92 10.85
N TYR A 100 -12.89 -4.12 10.62
CA TYR A 100 -13.92 -4.77 11.41
C TYR A 100 -13.49 -6.18 11.76
N ARG A 101 -14.02 -6.66 12.88
CA ARG A 101 -13.99 -8.07 13.26
C ARG A 101 -15.34 -8.42 13.84
N ASP A 102 -15.95 -9.49 13.32
CA ASP A 102 -17.28 -9.96 13.75
C ASP A 102 -18.29 -8.80 13.87
N ASP A 103 -18.36 -7.98 12.80
CA ASP A 103 -19.18 -6.77 12.67
C ASP A 103 -18.86 -5.59 13.62
N THR A 104 -17.86 -5.74 14.49
CA THR A 104 -17.41 -4.68 15.40
C THR A 104 -16.26 -3.91 14.79
N ARG A 105 -16.40 -2.57 14.70
CA ARG A 105 -15.35 -1.68 14.21
C ARG A 105 -14.14 -1.72 15.14
N ILE A 106 -12.96 -1.92 14.56
CA ILE A 106 -11.68 -1.90 15.26
C ILE A 106 -11.19 -0.46 15.35
N ASN A 107 -10.74 -0.07 16.55
CA ASN A 107 -10.07 1.19 16.80
C ASN A 107 -8.60 0.92 17.20
N SER A 108 -7.72 1.89 16.98
CA SER A 108 -6.32 1.81 17.42
C SER A 108 -6.23 1.88 18.95
N ALA A 109 -6.38 0.74 19.62
CA ALA A 109 -6.36 0.57 21.06
C ALA A 109 -6.00 -0.88 21.42
N ASN A 110 -5.64 -1.15 22.68
CA ASN A 110 -5.42 -2.51 23.22
C ASN A 110 -4.41 -3.35 22.41
N GLY A 111 -3.34 -2.72 21.89
CA GLY A 111 -2.32 -3.42 21.10
C GLY A 111 -2.67 -3.61 19.62
N LEU A 112 -3.80 -3.05 19.16
CA LEU A 112 -4.15 -2.90 17.76
C LEU A 112 -3.78 -1.50 17.28
N GLU A 113 -3.17 -1.40 16.09
CA GLU A 113 -2.85 -0.13 15.45
C GLU A 113 -3.25 -0.18 13.98
N ILE A 114 -4.02 0.82 13.53
CA ILE A 114 -4.39 0.99 12.13
C ILE A 114 -3.57 2.13 11.53
N LYS A 115 -2.93 1.88 10.39
CA LYS A 115 -2.20 2.87 9.60
C LYS A 115 -2.72 2.87 8.17
N SER A 116 -3.31 3.99 7.75
CA SER A 116 -3.85 4.17 6.40
C SER A 116 -3.11 5.30 5.69
N THR A 117 -2.60 5.02 4.50
CA THR A 117 -1.85 5.97 3.68
C THR A 117 -2.27 5.81 2.22
N GLY A 118 -2.94 6.82 1.66
CA GLY A 118 -3.36 6.81 0.26
C GLY A 118 -4.28 5.63 -0.05
N SER A 119 -3.85 4.74 -0.94
CA SER A 119 -4.59 3.56 -1.39
C SER A 119 -4.37 2.30 -0.53
N GLN A 120 -3.68 2.40 0.61
CA GLN A 120 -3.34 1.26 1.47
C GLN A 120 -3.75 1.48 2.92
N SER A 121 -4.20 0.41 3.57
CA SER A 121 -4.38 0.33 5.01
C SER A 121 -3.75 -0.93 5.60
N LEU A 122 -3.13 -0.77 6.76
CA LEU A 122 -2.47 -1.81 7.53
C LEU A 122 -3.12 -1.91 8.92
N LEU A 123 -3.51 -3.11 9.32
CA LEU A 123 -3.89 -3.43 10.69
C LEU A 123 -2.78 -4.25 11.34
N MET A 124 -2.19 -3.68 12.39
CA MET A 124 -1.11 -4.30 13.15
C MET A 124 -1.64 -4.78 14.50
N VAL A 125 -1.30 -6.03 14.84
CA VAL A 125 -1.51 -6.62 16.16
C VAL A 125 -0.15 -6.75 16.82
N ALA A 126 0.14 -5.98 17.86
CA ALA A 126 1.49 -5.92 18.46
C ALA A 126 1.86 -7.21 19.19
N ASN A 127 0.91 -7.80 19.92
CA ASN A 127 1.08 -9.03 20.68
C ASN A 127 -0.16 -9.91 20.48
N VAL A 128 -0.04 -10.89 19.59
CA VAL A 128 -1.13 -11.80 19.24
C VAL A 128 -1.48 -12.71 20.41
N THR A 129 -2.78 -12.84 20.67
CA THR A 129 -3.39 -13.71 21.69
C THR A 129 -4.44 -14.59 21.01
N GLU A 130 -4.97 -15.61 21.70
CA GLU A 130 -5.95 -16.54 21.11
C GLU A 130 -7.18 -15.83 20.55
N GLU A 131 -7.61 -14.75 21.20
CA GLU A 131 -8.72 -13.94 20.73
C GLU A 131 -8.41 -13.23 19.41
N HIS A 132 -7.16 -12.94 19.05
CA HIS A 132 -6.85 -12.19 17.83
C HIS A 132 -6.98 -13.03 16.54
N TYR A 133 -6.96 -14.36 16.63
CA TYR A 133 -7.11 -15.21 15.46
C TYR A 133 -8.54 -15.17 14.93
N GLY A 134 -8.68 -15.18 13.60
CA GLY A 134 -9.99 -15.17 12.96
C GLY A 134 -10.09 -14.28 11.74
N ASN A 135 -11.33 -13.98 11.37
CA ASN A 135 -11.66 -13.17 10.21
C ASN A 135 -11.66 -11.68 10.56
N TYR A 136 -11.14 -10.89 9.63
CA TYR A 136 -11.10 -9.44 9.66
C TYR A 136 -11.68 -8.92 8.35
N THR A 137 -12.44 -7.85 8.41
CA THR A 137 -12.99 -7.19 7.22
C THR A 137 -12.36 -5.82 7.08
N CYS A 138 -11.69 -5.60 5.95
CA CYS A 138 -11.27 -4.27 5.53
C CYS A 138 -12.38 -3.65 4.69
N VAL A 139 -12.78 -2.43 5.01
CA VAL A 139 -13.77 -1.64 4.27
C VAL A 139 -13.05 -0.42 3.69
N ALA A 140 -13.20 -0.19 2.39
CA ALA A 140 -12.69 0.99 1.69
C ALA A 140 -13.86 1.81 1.13
N ALA A 141 -13.89 3.10 1.41
CA ALA A 141 -15.00 3.98 1.06
C ALA A 141 -14.53 5.31 0.46
N ASN A 142 -15.24 5.83 -0.53
CA ASN A 142 -15.14 7.23 -0.95
C ASN A 142 -16.55 7.77 -1.23
N LYS A 143 -16.64 9.03 -1.68
CA LYS A 143 -17.92 9.69 -1.99
C LYS A 143 -18.79 9.01 -3.07
N LEU A 144 -18.24 8.05 -3.80
CA LEU A 144 -18.92 7.34 -4.90
C LEU A 144 -19.34 5.92 -4.52
N GLY A 145 -18.84 5.35 -3.43
CA GLY A 145 -19.20 4.00 -3.03
C GLY A 145 -18.30 3.39 -1.98
N VAL A 146 -18.62 2.14 -1.66
CA VAL A 146 -17.97 1.34 -0.62
C VAL A 146 -17.71 -0.06 -1.16
N THR A 147 -16.56 -0.64 -0.81
CA THR A 147 -16.22 -2.04 -1.06
C THR A 147 -15.58 -2.64 0.19
N ASN A 148 -15.53 -3.96 0.30
CA ASN A 148 -14.84 -4.64 1.38
C ASN A 148 -14.12 -5.90 0.91
N ALA A 149 -13.20 -6.39 1.74
CA ALA A 149 -12.56 -7.69 1.59
C ALA A 149 -12.37 -8.35 2.95
N SER A 150 -12.46 -9.68 2.97
CA SER A 150 -12.18 -10.50 4.15
C SER A 150 -10.73 -10.98 4.16
N LEU A 151 -10.10 -10.93 5.32
CA LEU A 151 -8.74 -11.32 5.60
C LEU A 151 -8.72 -12.21 6.83
N TYR A 152 -7.76 -13.13 6.92
CA TYR A 152 -7.68 -14.04 8.03
C TYR A 152 -6.34 -13.91 8.76
N LEU A 153 -6.36 -13.91 10.09
CA LEU A 153 -5.17 -14.11 10.91
C LEU A 153 -5.13 -15.56 11.37
N TYR A 154 -4.22 -16.33 10.80
CA TYR A 154 -4.01 -17.74 11.12
C TYR A 154 -3.08 -17.92 12.32
N LYS A 155 -3.35 -18.97 13.11
CA LYS A 155 -2.49 -19.36 14.21
C LYS A 155 -1.29 -20.15 13.71
N ASN A 156 -0.10 -19.60 13.89
CA ASN A 156 1.14 -20.32 13.64
C ASN A 156 1.39 -21.35 14.73
N LYS A 157 1.33 -22.63 14.38
CA LYS A 157 1.61 -23.75 15.29
C LYS A 157 3.10 -24.07 15.40
N LEU A 158 3.98 -23.38 14.67
CA LEU A 158 5.42 -23.53 14.81
C LEU A 158 5.85 -22.91 16.15
N THR A 159 5.87 -23.73 17.19
CA THR A 159 6.54 -23.43 18.44
C THR A 159 8.05 -23.41 18.16
N VAL A 160 8.65 -22.23 18.12
CA VAL A 160 10.08 -22.12 18.38
C VAL A 160 10.25 -22.42 19.85
N GLU A 161 10.51 -23.68 20.20
CA GLU A 161 10.99 -23.99 21.54
C GLU A 161 12.34 -23.31 21.70
N GLN A 162 12.33 -22.15 22.39
CA GLN A 162 13.57 -21.59 22.90
C GLN A 162 14.07 -22.54 23.98
N HIS A 163 15.01 -23.41 23.60
CA HIS A 163 15.82 -24.10 24.58
C HIS A 163 16.60 -23.03 25.37
N PRO A 164 16.57 -23.03 26.71
CA PRO A 164 17.27 -22.05 27.55
C PRO A 164 18.81 -22.13 27.44
N THR A 165 19.33 -23.07 26.66
CA THR A 165 20.75 -23.26 26.35
C THR A 165 20.89 -23.14 24.83
N GLY A 166 21.63 -22.15 24.33
CA GLY A 166 21.75 -21.81 22.90
C GLY A 166 22.37 -22.87 21.99
N GLU A 167 21.79 -24.07 21.93
CA GLU A 167 22.13 -25.13 21.00
C GLU A 167 21.05 -25.22 19.92
N CYS A 168 21.41 -24.91 18.67
CA CYS A 168 20.60 -25.27 17.51
C CYS A 168 20.57 -26.80 17.38
N LYS A 169 19.53 -27.45 17.90
CA LYS A 169 19.25 -28.85 17.57
C LYS A 169 18.62 -28.91 16.19
N GLN A 170 19.27 -29.62 15.27
CA GLN A 170 18.75 -29.93 13.93
C GLN A 170 17.30 -30.45 14.03
N LEU A 171 16.36 -29.78 13.36
CA LEU A 171 14.98 -30.27 13.20
C LEU A 171 15.01 -31.51 12.30
N LYS A 172 15.04 -32.70 12.90
CA LYS A 172 15.17 -33.97 12.16
C LYS A 172 13.94 -34.37 11.33
N ASN A 173 12.86 -33.58 11.29
CA ASN A 173 11.62 -33.93 10.59
C ASN A 173 10.88 -32.71 10.01
N LEU A 174 11.50 -31.96 9.08
CA LEU A 174 10.75 -31.03 8.24
C LEU A 174 10.25 -31.78 6.99
N PRO A 175 8.94 -31.71 6.62
CA PRO A 175 8.49 -32.26 5.34
C PRO A 175 9.24 -31.56 4.22
N ASN A 176 9.84 -32.35 3.34
CA ASN A 176 10.82 -31.97 2.31
C ASN A 176 10.23 -31.14 1.15
N LYS A 177 9.23 -30.27 1.41
CA LYS A 177 8.45 -29.58 0.39
C LYS A 177 8.42 -28.06 0.48
N LEU A 178 9.14 -27.44 1.42
CA LEU A 178 9.18 -25.98 1.58
C LEU A 178 10.60 -25.39 1.54
N ALA A 179 11.50 -25.96 0.76
CA ALA A 179 12.78 -25.33 0.46
C ALA A 179 12.61 -24.30 -0.67
N SER A 180 12.12 -23.11 -0.33
CA SER A 180 12.49 -21.89 -1.06
C SER A 180 13.69 -21.27 -0.34
N PRO A 181 14.71 -20.76 -1.04
CA PRO A 181 15.95 -20.35 -0.40
C PRO A 181 15.70 -19.18 0.56
N LEU A 182 15.85 -19.44 1.86
CA LEU A 182 15.95 -18.42 2.89
C LEU A 182 17.26 -17.67 2.69
N VAL A 183 17.18 -16.41 2.27
CA VAL A 183 18.30 -15.48 2.32
C VAL A 183 18.48 -15.08 3.78
N ILE A 184 19.50 -15.63 4.44
CA ILE A 184 19.90 -15.23 5.78
C ILE A 184 20.68 -13.92 5.63
N VAL A 185 20.06 -12.79 5.99
CA VAL A 185 20.81 -11.54 6.18
C VAL A 185 21.45 -11.62 7.58
N PRO A 186 22.79 -11.52 7.70
CA PRO A 186 23.43 -11.50 9.01
C PRO A 186 22.97 -10.27 9.79
N SER A 187 22.40 -10.51 10.96
CA SER A 187 22.17 -9.50 12.00
C SER A 187 23.53 -9.01 12.49
N GLU A 188 24.02 -7.88 12.00
CA GLU A 188 25.08 -7.15 12.68
C GLU A 188 24.55 -6.61 14.02
N GLN A 189 25.20 -7.03 15.10
CA GLN A 189 25.17 -6.40 16.42
C GLN A 189 26.58 -6.54 17.02
N PRO A 190 26.95 -5.79 18.07
CA PRO A 190 26.75 -4.36 18.32
C PRO A 190 28.07 -3.72 18.83
N LEU A 191 28.16 -2.39 18.95
CA LEU A 191 29.16 -1.77 19.82
C LEU A 191 28.56 -0.57 20.57
N TYR A 192 28.13 -0.81 21.81
CA TYR A 192 28.08 0.22 22.84
C TYR A 192 28.52 -0.39 24.17
N SER A 193 29.72 -0.01 24.63
CA SER A 193 30.05 0.21 26.04
C SER A 193 31.48 0.77 26.15
N LEU A 194 31.61 2.11 26.18
CA LEU A 194 32.79 2.74 26.77
C LEU A 194 32.39 3.18 28.19
N THR A 195 32.70 2.34 29.17
CA THR A 195 32.83 2.73 30.57
C THR A 195 34.29 2.44 30.96
N HIS A 196 35.14 3.46 30.88
CA HIS A 196 36.41 3.48 31.61
C HIS A 196 36.17 4.30 32.88
N ASP A 197 35.75 3.63 33.94
CA ASP A 197 36.00 4.09 35.31
C ASP A 197 37.13 3.21 35.85
N GLU A 198 38.33 3.81 35.96
CA GLU A 198 39.47 3.26 36.66
C GLU A 198 39.16 3.18 38.16
N VAL A 199 39.49 2.05 38.77
CA VAL A 199 39.33 1.81 40.20
C VAL A 199 40.70 1.48 40.82
N LEU A 200 41.12 2.38 41.75
CA LEU A 200 42.03 2.20 42.92
C LEU A 200 43.58 2.31 42.71
N PRO A 201 44.40 2.51 43.79
CA PRO A 201 44.39 3.62 44.77
C PRO A 201 45.80 4.05 45.29
N ARG A 202 45.82 5.17 46.05
CA ARG A 202 46.74 5.60 47.15
C ARG A 202 48.27 5.72 46.90
N MET A 203 48.78 6.94 47.13
CA MET A 203 49.90 7.20 48.05
C MET A 203 49.74 8.56 48.75
N GLN A 204 50.05 8.58 50.05
CA GLN A 204 50.05 9.72 50.96
C GLN A 204 51.29 10.62 50.77
N MET A 205 51.13 11.92 51.00
CA MET A 205 51.98 12.75 51.86
C MET A 205 51.15 13.92 52.40
#